data_AF-A0A852HEN1-F1
#
_entry.id   AF-A0A852HEN1-F1
#
_cell.length_a   1.000
_cell.length_b   1.000
_cell.length_c   1.000
_cell.angle_alpha   90.00
_cell.angle_beta   90.00
_cell.angle_gamma   90.00
#
_symmetry.space_group_name_H-M   'P 1'
#
loop_
_entity.id
_entity.type
_entity.pdbx_description
1 polymer ?
#
loop_
_entity_poly.entity_id
_entity_poly.type
_entity_poly.pdbx_seq_one_letter_code
_entity_poly.pdbx_strand_id
1 'polypeptide(L)'
;GKAYVREKVCQEYRMLGKENFRTLTIIANSRKYSNGTFEEIGHLVQEIVSLAETCCADGADPSCYDARSTALSVKSCSADSPFPAHPGTAECCAHEGLERKLCLAALRHPPQPLPRYLQPSDKELCQAFRQDPRGFADRFLYEYASSYSQAPLPVLLGSTRTFLSMVSTCCISSAPTACFLKEKLERNTLSLLTLTSNRICSRFSAYGKDKVSFSYLASLAQKVPTASFEDLLPLAEDAAEVSSQCCDSVAEDCMQEKLLEHTAKVCTVLSARDGRFADCCKGKNLMENHFCILAMPPALAPKLPEASEPTNKELCGKEGALHATRSLFELARRHPSLPDAVLAKLYDSSGKLRGECCSTKDPSDCLDSKRKRMETELLPFLEKASQLCGQYNKLPFLEFKKRLRESLTQAEPEASPAQLEQLLEQRVSFASTCCFPDAPPLLCASKV
;
A
#
# COMPACT_ATOMS: atom_id res chain seq x y z
N GLY A 1 17.59 24.76 -6.30
CA GLY A 1 18.00 25.93 -5.48
C GLY A 1 16.79 26.79 -5.15
N LYS A 2 16.85 27.64 -4.12
CA LYS A 2 15.70 28.37 -3.52
C LYS A 2 14.75 29.04 -4.52
N ALA A 3 15.29 29.66 -5.59
CA ALA A 3 14.48 30.27 -6.67
C ALA A 3 13.57 29.27 -7.41
N TYR A 4 14.01 28.02 -7.58
CA TYR A 4 13.29 26.97 -8.32
C TYR A 4 11.94 26.59 -7.66
N VAL A 5 11.88 26.52 -6.33
CA VAL A 5 10.66 26.13 -5.62
C VAL A 5 9.62 27.24 -5.70
N ARG A 6 10.03 28.50 -5.48
CA ARG A 6 9.17 29.67 -5.67
C ARG A 6 8.64 29.72 -7.10
N GLU A 7 9.52 29.61 -8.08
CA GLU A 7 9.15 29.71 -9.50
C GLU A 7 8.14 28.62 -9.89
N LYS A 8 8.37 27.38 -9.45
CA LYS A 8 7.42 26.26 -9.68
C LYS A 8 6.05 26.55 -9.07
N VAL A 9 5.99 26.95 -7.79
CA VAL A 9 4.70 27.24 -7.12
C VAL A 9 3.99 28.43 -7.77
N CYS A 10 4.72 29.48 -8.13
CA CYS A 10 4.13 30.64 -8.79
C CYS A 10 3.66 30.35 -10.21
N GLN A 11 4.40 29.53 -10.96
CA GLN A 11 3.98 29.05 -12.28
C GLN A 11 2.69 28.23 -12.16
N GLU A 12 2.64 27.29 -11.22
CA GLU A 12 1.47 26.45 -10.95
C GLU A 12 0.26 27.28 -10.52
N TYR A 13 0.43 28.22 -9.59
CA TYR A 13 -0.63 29.13 -9.14
C TYR A 13 -1.20 29.96 -10.30
N ARG A 14 -0.33 30.51 -11.17
CA ARG A 14 -0.74 31.31 -12.33
C ARG A 14 -1.45 30.46 -13.39
N MET A 15 -0.98 29.24 -13.65
CA MET A 15 -1.60 28.35 -14.64
C MET A 15 -2.96 27.83 -14.18
N LEU A 16 -3.10 27.46 -12.91
CA LEU A 16 -4.33 26.88 -12.37
C LEU A 16 -5.36 27.94 -12.00
N GLY A 17 -4.91 29.11 -11.56
CA GLY A 17 -5.75 30.09 -10.86
C GLY A 17 -6.04 29.68 -9.42
N LYS A 18 -6.53 30.64 -8.62
CA LYS A 18 -6.67 30.50 -7.16
C LYS A 18 -7.48 29.28 -6.72
N GLU A 19 -8.67 29.06 -7.30
CA GLU A 19 -9.55 27.98 -6.85
C GLU A 19 -9.03 26.59 -7.21
N ASN A 20 -8.47 26.39 -8.41
CA ASN A 20 -7.89 25.10 -8.79
C ASN A 20 -6.58 24.83 -8.02
N PHE A 21 -5.78 25.87 -7.76
CA PHE A 21 -4.61 25.76 -6.89
C PHE A 21 -5.02 25.37 -5.47
N ARG A 22 -6.10 25.95 -4.94
CA ARG A 22 -6.67 25.56 -3.64
C ARG A 22 -7.12 24.10 -3.63
N THR A 23 -7.86 23.66 -4.65
CA THR A 23 -8.28 22.25 -4.82
C THR A 23 -7.08 21.30 -4.81
N LEU A 24 -6.05 21.61 -5.59
CA LEU A 24 -4.81 20.82 -5.61
C LEU A 24 -4.13 20.81 -4.24
N THR A 25 -4.11 21.95 -3.55
CA THR A 25 -3.52 22.08 -2.21
C THR A 25 -4.27 21.24 -1.18
N ILE A 26 -5.62 21.15 -1.25
CA ILE A 26 -6.41 20.26 -0.37
C ILE A 26 -6.00 18.81 -0.60
N ILE A 27 -6.00 18.34 -1.86
CA ILE A 27 -5.68 16.95 -2.20
C ILE A 27 -4.26 16.60 -1.78
N ALA A 28 -3.28 17.43 -2.15
CA ALA A 28 -1.87 17.18 -1.87
C ALA A 28 -1.57 17.16 -0.36
N ASN A 29 -2.16 18.08 0.41
CA ASN A 29 -1.94 18.12 1.86
C ASN A 29 -2.73 17.05 2.61
N SER A 30 -3.93 16.68 2.16
CA SER A 30 -4.69 15.56 2.74
C SER A 30 -3.97 14.23 2.49
N ARG A 31 -3.38 14.06 1.31
CA ARG A 31 -2.48 12.92 1.00
C ARG A 31 -1.27 12.91 1.94
N LYS A 32 -0.58 14.05 2.07
CA LYS A 32 0.63 14.17 2.90
C LYS A 32 0.29 13.89 4.37
N TYR A 33 -0.71 14.58 4.92
CA TYR A 33 -1.18 14.52 6.30
C TYR A 33 -2.44 13.66 6.44
N SER A 34 -2.35 12.40 6.04
CA SER A 34 -3.49 11.47 5.98
C SER A 34 -4.20 11.20 7.32
N ASN A 35 -3.59 11.55 8.45
CA ASN A 35 -4.20 11.49 9.77
C ASN A 35 -4.64 12.85 10.32
N GLY A 36 -4.39 13.95 9.61
CA GLY A 36 -4.84 15.29 9.99
C GLY A 36 -6.36 15.43 9.88
N THR A 37 -6.93 16.33 10.67
CA THR A 37 -8.36 16.65 10.61
C THR A 37 -8.69 17.57 9.43
N PHE A 38 -9.97 17.68 9.09
CA PHE A 38 -10.41 18.56 8.01
C PHE A 38 -10.10 20.03 8.32
N GLU A 39 -10.27 20.39 9.58
CA GLU A 39 -10.04 21.73 10.12
C GLU A 39 -8.55 22.09 10.06
N GLU A 40 -7.68 21.19 10.52
CA GLU A 40 -6.21 21.35 10.44
C GLU A 40 -5.73 21.50 9.00
N ILE A 41 -6.22 20.65 8.09
CA ILE A 41 -5.92 20.74 6.65
C ILE A 41 -6.41 22.08 6.09
N GLY A 42 -7.61 22.51 6.47
CA GLY A 42 -8.19 23.79 6.06
C GLY A 42 -7.30 24.98 6.44
N HIS A 43 -6.81 25.02 7.68
CA HIS A 43 -5.88 26.04 8.15
C HIS A 43 -4.57 26.05 7.35
N LEU A 44 -4.00 24.87 7.10
CA LEU A 44 -2.76 24.75 6.32
C LEU A 44 -2.96 25.20 4.86
N VAL A 45 -4.05 24.76 4.22
CA VAL A 45 -4.40 25.13 2.84
C VAL A 45 -4.56 26.64 2.72
N GLN A 46 -5.26 27.27 3.67
CA GLN A 46 -5.48 28.72 3.67
C GLN A 46 -4.15 29.49 3.67
N GLU A 47 -3.20 29.08 4.50
CA GLU A 47 -1.88 29.71 4.61
C GLU A 47 -1.03 29.51 3.35
N ILE A 48 -1.06 28.31 2.76
CA ILE A 48 -0.35 28.02 1.50
C ILE A 48 -0.92 28.85 0.35
N VAL A 49 -2.25 28.92 0.22
CA VAL A 49 -2.93 29.70 -0.82
C VAL A 49 -2.65 31.19 -0.64
N SER A 50 -2.70 31.71 0.60
CA SER A 50 -2.39 33.11 0.90
C SER A 50 -0.93 33.46 0.60
N LEU A 51 0.00 32.55 0.91
CA LEU A 51 1.41 32.68 0.56
C LEU A 51 1.59 32.78 -0.95
N ALA A 52 0.98 31.88 -1.73
CA ALA A 52 1.06 31.89 -3.19
C ALA A 52 0.45 33.17 -3.78
N GLU A 53 -0.74 33.56 -3.33
CA GLU A 53 -1.42 34.79 -3.77
C GLU A 53 -0.57 36.04 -3.53
N THR A 54 0.09 36.14 -2.37
CA THR A 54 0.90 37.31 -2.01
C THR A 54 2.27 37.30 -2.71
N CYS A 55 2.99 36.17 -2.67
CA CYS A 55 4.40 36.13 -3.09
C CYS A 55 4.61 35.85 -4.59
N CYS A 56 3.53 35.50 -5.30
CA CYS A 56 3.55 35.30 -6.76
C CYS A 56 2.92 36.45 -7.55
N ALA A 57 2.43 37.49 -6.86
CA ALA A 57 1.98 38.73 -7.46
C ALA A 57 3.14 39.47 -8.17
N ASP A 58 2.80 40.24 -9.19
CA ASP A 58 3.79 41.07 -9.89
C ASP A 58 4.35 42.14 -8.97
N GLY A 59 5.68 42.30 -8.97
CA GLY A 59 6.38 43.20 -8.06
C GLY A 59 6.53 42.70 -6.62
N ALA A 60 6.13 41.45 -6.32
CA ALA A 60 6.35 40.86 -5.00
C ALA A 60 7.85 40.76 -4.67
N ASP A 61 8.19 41.05 -3.40
CA ASP A 61 9.56 41.02 -2.91
C ASP A 61 10.24 39.67 -3.21
N PRO A 62 11.50 39.65 -3.72
CA PRO A 62 12.19 38.43 -4.07
C PRO A 62 12.31 37.41 -2.93
N SER A 63 12.35 37.88 -1.68
CA SER A 63 12.45 37.07 -0.46
C SER A 63 11.10 36.67 0.15
N CYS A 64 9.97 37.18 -0.36
CA CYS A 64 8.63 36.94 0.19
C CYS A 64 8.35 35.46 0.42
N TYR A 65 8.58 34.63 -0.60
CA TYR A 65 8.30 33.19 -0.54
C TYR A 65 9.13 32.50 0.54
N ASP A 66 10.44 32.79 0.58
CA ASP A 66 11.35 32.18 1.56
C ASP A 66 11.01 32.61 2.98
N ALA A 67 10.71 33.89 3.20
CA ALA A 67 10.32 34.43 4.49
C ALA A 67 9.01 33.79 4.99
N ARG A 68 7.96 33.79 4.17
CA ARG A 68 6.67 33.19 4.53
C ARG A 68 6.72 31.67 4.67
N SER A 69 7.47 30.98 3.82
CA SER A 69 7.73 29.54 3.95
C SER A 69 8.44 29.22 5.27
N THR A 70 9.40 30.06 5.68
CA THR A 70 10.06 29.91 6.98
C THR A 70 9.08 30.14 8.12
N ALA A 71 8.29 31.22 8.07
CA ALA A 71 7.26 31.49 9.06
C ALA A 71 6.25 30.34 9.19
N LEU A 72 5.83 29.75 8.06
CA LEU A 72 4.94 28.58 8.05
C LEU A 72 5.59 27.39 8.76
N SER A 73 6.86 27.07 8.46
CA SER A 73 7.58 25.98 9.14
C SER A 73 7.80 26.22 10.63
N VAL A 74 7.98 27.48 11.05
CA VAL A 74 8.06 27.85 12.48
C VAL A 74 6.71 27.67 13.15
N LYS A 75 5.63 28.09 12.50
CA LYS A 75 4.26 27.94 12.98
C LYS A 75 3.86 26.46 13.09
N SER A 76 4.27 25.59 12.15
CA SER A 76 4.10 24.13 12.28
C SER A 76 4.80 23.53 13.50
N CYS A 77 5.80 24.19 14.05
CA CYS A 77 6.57 23.74 15.22
C CYS A 77 6.09 24.34 16.55
N SER A 78 5.12 25.27 16.54
CA SER A 78 4.60 25.84 17.78
C SER A 78 3.67 24.86 18.50
N ALA A 79 3.64 24.88 19.83
CA ALA A 79 2.75 24.04 20.63
C ALA A 79 1.27 24.24 20.28
N ASP A 80 0.88 25.48 19.97
CA ASP A 80 -0.50 25.85 19.58
C ASP A 80 -0.70 25.86 18.05
N SER A 81 0.09 25.08 17.31
CA SER A 81 -0.02 25.00 15.85
C SER A 81 -1.42 24.50 15.45
N PRO A 82 -2.15 25.22 14.57
CA PRO A 82 -3.43 24.75 14.03
C PRO A 82 -3.26 23.77 12.86
N PHE A 83 -2.02 23.38 12.53
CA PHE A 83 -1.69 22.54 11.39
C PHE A 83 -1.54 21.07 11.79
N PRO A 84 -1.79 20.14 10.86
CA PRO A 84 -1.58 18.73 11.14
C PRO A 84 -0.08 18.43 11.25
N ALA A 85 0.28 17.42 12.05
CA ALA A 85 1.65 17.00 12.28
C ALA A 85 1.89 15.55 11.86
N HIS A 86 3.12 15.26 11.42
CA HIS A 86 3.59 13.88 11.23
C HIS A 86 4.26 13.34 12.51
N PRO A 87 4.28 12.01 12.71
CA PRO A 87 5.28 11.40 13.58
C PRO A 87 6.68 11.86 13.17
N GLY A 88 7.53 12.28 14.12
CA GLY A 88 8.85 12.86 13.82
C GLY A 88 8.89 14.39 13.75
N THR A 89 7.74 15.09 13.87
CA THR A 89 7.69 16.56 13.75
C THR A 89 8.49 17.24 14.87
N ALA A 90 8.41 16.75 16.10
CA ALA A 90 9.12 17.34 17.24
C ALA A 90 10.64 17.29 17.06
N GLU A 91 11.16 16.17 16.56
CA GLU A 91 12.56 15.96 16.23
C GLU A 91 12.99 16.92 15.11
N CYS A 92 12.17 17.06 14.05
CA CYS A 92 12.44 18.02 12.99
C CYS A 92 12.44 19.48 13.48
N CYS A 93 11.59 19.81 14.46
CA CYS A 93 11.48 21.15 15.03
C CYS A 93 12.67 21.55 15.91
N ALA A 94 13.50 20.59 16.36
CA ALA A 94 14.76 20.86 17.05
C ALA A 94 15.84 21.44 16.11
N HIS A 95 15.74 21.18 14.80
CA HIS A 95 16.62 21.78 13.80
C HIS A 95 16.22 23.22 13.48
N GLU A 96 17.06 23.97 12.77
CA GLU A 96 16.78 25.35 12.35
C GLU A 96 16.90 25.55 10.84
N GLY A 97 16.39 26.68 10.34
CA GLY A 97 16.58 27.12 8.95
C GLY A 97 16.20 26.07 7.90
N LEU A 98 17.13 25.77 6.99
CA LEU A 98 16.92 24.83 5.89
C LEU A 98 16.80 23.38 6.35
N GLU A 99 17.55 22.99 7.39
CA GLU A 99 17.55 21.61 7.90
C GLU A 99 16.16 21.25 8.44
N ARG A 100 15.55 22.14 9.24
CA ARG A 100 14.15 22.00 9.68
C ARG A 100 13.20 21.79 8.50
N LYS A 101 13.31 22.63 7.46
CA LYS A 101 12.44 22.55 6.28
C LYS A 101 12.59 21.22 5.55
N LEU A 102 13.82 20.74 5.34
CA LEU A 102 14.10 19.48 4.67
C LEU A 102 13.61 18.29 5.51
N CYS A 103 13.82 18.33 6.83
CA CYS A 103 13.32 17.31 7.74
C CYS A 103 11.78 17.21 7.68
N LEU A 104 11.07 18.33 7.88
CA LEU A 104 9.60 18.39 7.80
C LEU A 104 9.06 18.00 6.40
N ALA A 105 9.81 18.30 5.34
CA ALA A 105 9.45 17.91 3.99
C ALA A 105 9.54 16.39 3.77
N ALA A 106 10.52 15.73 4.39
CA ALA A 106 10.78 14.30 4.28
C ALA A 106 9.82 13.42 5.11
N LEU A 107 9.22 13.97 6.17
CA LEU A 107 8.24 13.25 6.98
C LEU A 107 7.03 12.80 6.13
N ARG A 108 6.59 11.56 6.38
CA ARG A 108 5.41 10.94 5.76
C ARG A 108 4.63 10.20 6.84
N HIS A 109 3.30 10.14 6.73
CA HIS A 109 2.54 9.17 7.52
C HIS A 109 2.78 7.75 7.01
N PRO A 110 2.75 6.75 7.91
CA PRO A 110 2.68 5.37 7.48
C PRO A 110 1.40 5.16 6.65
N PRO A 111 1.45 4.27 5.63
CA PRO A 111 0.27 3.87 4.89
C PRO A 111 -0.89 3.47 5.80
N GLN A 112 -2.10 3.93 5.49
CA GLN A 112 -3.29 3.46 6.20
C GLN A 112 -3.55 1.99 5.82
N PRO A 113 -3.84 1.10 6.79
CA PRO A 113 -4.09 -0.32 6.50
C PRO A 113 -5.27 -0.55 5.55
N LEU A 114 -6.33 0.27 5.70
CA LEU A 114 -7.53 0.21 4.89
C LEU A 114 -8.00 1.63 4.57
N PRO A 115 -8.49 1.89 3.35
CA PRO A 115 -9.18 3.13 3.04
C PRO A 115 -10.36 3.35 3.99
N ARG A 116 -10.53 4.57 4.51
CA ARG A 116 -11.61 4.97 5.42
C ARG A 116 -12.81 5.59 4.71
N TYR A 117 -12.63 6.04 3.47
CA TYR A 117 -13.70 6.68 2.72
C TYR A 117 -14.80 5.67 2.38
N LEU A 118 -15.99 5.90 2.93
CA LEU A 118 -17.21 5.17 2.59
C LEU A 118 -18.09 6.12 1.77
N GLN A 119 -18.35 5.75 0.52
CA GLN A 119 -19.20 6.56 -0.33
C GLN A 119 -20.64 6.56 0.20
N PRO A 120 -21.23 7.73 0.51
CA PRO A 120 -22.64 7.84 0.88
C PRO A 120 -23.58 7.39 -0.25
N SER A 121 -24.84 7.15 0.09
CA SER A 121 -25.87 6.88 -0.92
C SER A 121 -26.05 8.07 -1.86
N ASP A 122 -26.54 7.80 -3.07
CA ASP A 122 -26.76 8.84 -4.09
C ASP A 122 -27.71 9.96 -3.57
N LYS A 123 -28.65 9.60 -2.69
CA LYS A 123 -29.55 10.56 -2.03
C LYS A 123 -28.80 11.47 -1.05
N GLU A 124 -27.93 10.90 -0.21
CA GLU A 124 -27.13 11.65 0.76
C GLU A 124 -26.14 12.57 0.04
N LEU A 125 -25.49 12.08 -1.02
CA LEU A 125 -24.61 12.88 -1.87
C LEU A 125 -25.34 14.11 -2.41
N CYS A 126 -26.52 13.93 -3.00
CA CYS A 126 -27.28 15.04 -3.55
C CYS A 126 -27.86 15.97 -2.50
N GLN A 127 -28.20 15.46 -1.31
CA GLN A 127 -28.63 16.31 -0.21
C GLN A 127 -27.50 17.22 0.26
N ALA A 128 -26.31 16.66 0.51
CA ALA A 128 -25.14 17.42 0.93
C ALA A 128 -24.70 18.43 -0.15
N PHE A 129 -24.65 18.00 -1.41
CA PHE A 129 -24.29 18.87 -2.54
C PHE A 129 -25.24 20.05 -2.71
N ARG A 130 -26.56 19.87 -2.52
CA ARG A 130 -27.53 20.97 -2.62
C ARG A 130 -27.46 21.95 -1.45
N GLN A 131 -27.05 21.50 -0.27
CA GLN A 131 -26.94 22.34 0.92
C GLN A 131 -25.73 23.27 0.84
N ASP A 132 -24.56 22.73 0.52
CA ASP A 132 -23.33 23.49 0.35
C ASP A 132 -22.43 22.79 -0.69
N PRO A 133 -22.54 23.16 -1.99
CA PRO A 133 -21.74 22.54 -3.04
C PRO A 133 -20.23 22.64 -2.81
N ARG A 134 -19.77 23.76 -2.23
CA ARG A 134 -18.33 24.03 -2.03
C ARG A 134 -17.80 23.28 -0.83
N GLY A 135 -18.49 23.36 0.31
CA GLY A 135 -18.12 22.60 1.51
C GLY A 135 -18.20 21.10 1.28
N PHE A 136 -19.21 20.62 0.53
CA PHE A 136 -19.29 19.23 0.08
C PHE A 136 -18.03 18.82 -0.72
N ALA A 137 -17.65 19.62 -1.72
CA ALA A 137 -16.49 19.31 -2.55
C ALA A 137 -15.21 19.28 -1.71
N ASP A 138 -14.97 20.30 -0.88
CA ASP A 138 -13.78 20.38 -0.03
C ASP A 138 -13.69 19.19 0.94
N ARG A 139 -14.81 18.83 1.56
CA ARG A 139 -14.88 17.70 2.50
C ARG A 139 -14.60 16.38 1.78
N PHE A 140 -15.21 16.17 0.62
CA PHE A 140 -14.94 14.98 -0.20
C PHE A 140 -13.47 14.89 -0.60
N LEU A 141 -12.88 15.99 -1.10
CA LEU A 141 -11.48 16.03 -1.51
C LEU A 141 -10.54 15.65 -0.36
N TYR A 142 -10.79 16.19 0.83
CA TYR A 142 -10.05 15.85 2.04
C TYR A 142 -10.23 14.37 2.41
N GLU A 143 -11.46 13.89 2.59
CA GLU A 143 -11.70 12.53 3.07
C GLU A 143 -11.17 11.48 2.09
N TYR A 144 -11.38 11.71 0.79
CA TYR A 144 -10.93 10.81 -0.26
C TYR A 144 -9.40 10.77 -0.36
N ALA A 145 -8.73 11.93 -0.41
CA ALA A 145 -7.28 12.00 -0.53
C ALA A 145 -6.54 11.50 0.72
N SER A 146 -7.08 11.75 1.92
CA SER A 146 -6.54 11.19 3.18
C SER A 146 -6.68 9.67 3.20
N SER A 147 -7.84 9.15 2.77
CA SER A 147 -8.12 7.71 2.72
C SER A 147 -7.27 6.96 1.70
N TYR A 148 -6.97 7.57 0.55
CA TYR A 148 -6.16 7.00 -0.52
C TYR A 148 -4.77 7.66 -0.61
N SER A 149 -4.20 7.99 0.56
CA SER A 149 -2.98 8.81 0.69
C SER A 149 -1.71 8.25 0.04
N GLN A 150 -1.68 6.98 -0.36
CA GLN A 150 -0.52 6.41 -1.05
C GLN A 150 -0.72 6.36 -2.57
N ALA A 151 -1.93 6.60 -3.08
CA ALA A 151 -2.13 6.70 -4.52
C ALA A 151 -1.30 7.88 -5.10
N PRO A 152 -0.79 7.74 -6.34
CA PRO A 152 -0.14 8.84 -7.04
C PRO A 152 -1.08 10.05 -7.14
N LEU A 153 -0.53 11.24 -6.94
CA LEU A 153 -1.30 12.49 -6.95
C LEU A 153 -2.13 12.65 -8.25
N PRO A 154 -1.60 12.39 -9.45
CA PRO A 154 -2.39 12.48 -10.68
C PRO A 154 -3.60 11.55 -10.73
N VAL A 155 -3.46 10.32 -10.22
CA VAL A 155 -4.58 9.35 -10.14
C VAL A 155 -5.67 9.88 -9.19
N LEU A 156 -5.28 10.45 -8.04
CA LEU A 156 -6.23 11.08 -7.11
C LEU A 156 -6.93 12.29 -7.74
N LEU A 157 -6.20 13.13 -8.48
CA LEU A 157 -6.78 14.28 -9.18
C LEU A 157 -7.83 13.84 -10.21
N GLY A 158 -7.51 12.84 -11.03
CA GLY A 158 -8.46 12.27 -11.98
C GLY A 158 -9.70 11.68 -11.28
N SER A 159 -9.48 10.86 -10.25
CA SER A 159 -10.57 10.17 -9.54
C SER A 159 -11.51 11.17 -8.84
N THR A 160 -10.96 12.15 -8.13
CA THR A 160 -11.74 13.17 -7.43
C THR A 160 -12.48 14.09 -8.40
N ARG A 161 -11.83 14.55 -9.46
CA ARG A 161 -12.44 15.39 -10.49
C ARG A 161 -13.63 14.70 -11.13
N THR A 162 -13.45 13.46 -11.58
CA THR A 162 -14.55 12.72 -12.20
C THR A 162 -15.67 12.51 -11.20
N PHE A 163 -15.38 12.21 -9.92
CA PHE A 163 -16.41 11.97 -8.91
C PHE A 163 -17.28 13.20 -8.68
N LEU A 164 -16.64 14.36 -8.47
CA LEU A 164 -17.36 15.62 -8.32
C LEU A 164 -18.19 15.96 -9.56
N SER A 165 -17.67 15.69 -10.77
CA SER A 165 -18.41 15.85 -12.02
C SER A 165 -19.67 14.96 -12.07
N MET A 166 -19.58 13.69 -11.66
CA MET A 166 -20.76 12.81 -11.58
C MET A 166 -21.78 13.35 -10.60
N VAL A 167 -21.36 13.78 -9.40
CA VAL A 167 -22.27 14.31 -8.39
C VAL A 167 -22.97 15.57 -8.92
N SER A 168 -22.22 16.52 -9.48
CA SER A 168 -22.79 17.76 -10.01
C SER A 168 -23.77 17.51 -11.15
N THR A 169 -23.48 16.55 -12.03
CA THR A 169 -24.33 16.21 -13.19
C THR A 169 -25.57 15.43 -12.76
N CYS A 170 -25.41 14.39 -11.94
CA CYS A 170 -26.51 13.49 -11.60
C CYS A 170 -27.46 14.06 -10.56
N CYS A 171 -27.00 14.94 -9.66
CA CYS A 171 -27.87 15.54 -8.65
C CYS A 171 -28.83 16.59 -9.19
N ILE A 172 -28.60 17.11 -10.40
CA ILE A 172 -29.51 18.03 -11.11
C ILE A 172 -30.26 17.35 -12.26
N SER A 173 -29.98 16.06 -12.51
CA SER A 173 -30.65 15.29 -13.56
C SER A 173 -32.13 15.05 -13.21
N SER A 174 -32.99 15.02 -14.23
CA SER A 174 -34.39 14.57 -14.10
C SER A 174 -34.52 13.08 -13.80
N ALA A 175 -33.46 12.29 -14.02
CA ALA A 175 -33.38 10.86 -13.70
C ALA A 175 -32.09 10.52 -12.93
N PRO A 176 -31.95 10.93 -11.64
CA PRO A 176 -30.72 10.79 -10.87
C PRO A 176 -30.20 9.35 -10.79
N THR A 177 -31.08 8.38 -10.51
CA THR A 177 -30.68 6.96 -10.36
C THR A 177 -30.04 6.39 -11.62
N ALA A 178 -30.63 6.64 -12.79
CA ALA A 178 -30.10 6.17 -14.06
C ALA A 178 -28.78 6.88 -14.41
N CYS A 179 -28.67 8.17 -14.11
CA CYS A 179 -27.45 8.94 -14.28
C CYS A 179 -26.30 8.37 -13.44
N PHE A 180 -26.52 8.19 -12.12
CA PHE A 180 -25.48 7.66 -11.23
C PHE A 180 -25.05 6.26 -11.62
N LEU A 181 -25.97 5.39 -12.03
CA LEU A 181 -25.64 4.04 -12.49
C LEU A 181 -24.68 4.09 -13.70
N LYS A 182 -25.01 4.92 -14.71
CA LYS A 182 -24.16 5.09 -15.90
C LYS A 182 -22.77 5.63 -15.53
N GLU A 183 -22.74 6.74 -14.80
CA GLU A 183 -21.49 7.42 -14.41
C GLU A 183 -20.59 6.55 -13.52
N LYS A 184 -21.18 5.73 -12.63
CA LYS A 184 -20.44 4.76 -11.80
C LYS A 184 -19.80 3.66 -12.64
N LEU A 185 -20.49 3.19 -13.68
CA LEU A 185 -19.94 2.19 -14.61
C LEU A 185 -18.80 2.78 -15.44
N GLU A 186 -18.97 4.00 -15.98
CA GLU A 186 -17.95 4.66 -16.80
C GLU A 186 -16.66 4.97 -16.01
N ARG A 187 -16.78 5.35 -14.72
CA ARG A 187 -15.61 5.62 -13.85
C ARG A 187 -15.00 4.41 -13.19
N ASN A 188 -15.58 3.21 -13.35
CA ASN A 188 -15.18 2.02 -12.59
C ASN A 188 -13.69 1.72 -12.75
N THR A 189 -13.16 1.83 -13.97
CA THR A 189 -11.73 1.62 -14.25
C THR A 189 -10.82 2.56 -13.45
N LEU A 190 -11.16 3.85 -13.37
CA LEU A 190 -10.37 4.84 -12.63
C LEU A 190 -10.50 4.66 -11.11
N SER A 191 -11.68 4.27 -10.63
CA SER A 191 -11.90 3.93 -9.22
C SER A 191 -11.06 2.73 -8.81
N LEU A 192 -11.03 1.68 -9.63
CA LEU A 192 -10.21 0.49 -9.39
C LEU A 192 -8.71 0.81 -9.51
N LEU A 193 -8.32 1.63 -10.49
CA LEU A 193 -6.94 2.12 -10.61
C LEU A 193 -6.53 2.87 -9.33
N THR A 194 -7.39 3.75 -8.79
CA THR A 194 -7.10 4.48 -7.54
C THR A 194 -6.87 3.53 -6.37
N LEU A 195 -7.78 2.55 -6.18
CA LEU A 195 -7.67 1.54 -5.13
C LEU A 195 -6.38 0.71 -5.26
N THR A 196 -6.10 0.21 -6.46
CA THR A 196 -4.93 -0.65 -6.72
C THR A 196 -3.63 0.12 -6.62
N SER A 197 -3.56 1.32 -7.19
CA SER A 197 -2.38 2.21 -7.06
C SER A 197 -2.11 2.53 -5.59
N ASN A 198 -3.15 2.85 -4.81
CA ASN A 198 -3.00 3.07 -3.38
C ASN A 198 -2.43 1.83 -2.67
N ARG A 199 -2.93 0.63 -2.98
CA ARG A 199 -2.44 -0.63 -2.37
C ARG A 199 -0.98 -0.91 -2.73
N ILE A 200 -0.63 -0.82 -4.01
CA ILE A 200 0.74 -1.05 -4.51
C ILE A 200 1.70 -0.08 -3.82
N CYS A 201 1.37 1.21 -3.80
CA CYS A 201 2.23 2.23 -3.20
C CYS A 201 2.25 2.18 -1.67
N SER A 202 1.16 1.74 -1.02
CA SER A 202 1.15 1.43 0.41
C SER A 202 2.14 0.31 0.74
N ARG A 203 2.12 -0.78 -0.05
CA ARG A 203 3.04 -1.90 0.12
C ARG A 203 4.48 -1.47 -0.16
N PHE A 204 4.72 -0.69 -1.21
CA PHE A 204 6.04 -0.15 -1.54
C PHE A 204 6.58 0.78 -0.45
N SER A 205 5.75 1.66 0.10
CA SER A 205 6.10 2.53 1.22
C SER A 205 6.45 1.73 2.48
N ALA A 206 5.75 0.62 2.74
CA ALA A 206 6.01 -0.24 3.90
C ALA A 206 7.24 -1.16 3.75
N TYR A 207 7.48 -1.69 2.56
CA TYR A 207 8.46 -2.75 2.32
C TYR A 207 9.75 -2.26 1.65
N GLY A 208 9.69 -1.19 0.87
CA GLY A 208 10.76 -0.82 -0.06
C GLY A 208 10.86 -1.78 -1.24
N LYS A 209 11.78 -1.48 -2.16
CA LYS A 209 11.86 -2.14 -3.48
C LYS A 209 12.14 -3.63 -3.40
N ASP A 210 13.20 -4.04 -2.70
CA ASP A 210 13.64 -5.44 -2.68
C ASP A 210 12.62 -6.37 -2.02
N LYS A 211 12.00 -5.92 -0.93
CA LYS A 211 10.98 -6.69 -0.23
C LYS A 211 9.63 -6.67 -0.96
N VAL A 212 9.30 -5.62 -1.73
CA VAL A 212 8.16 -5.67 -2.68
C VAL A 212 8.40 -6.71 -3.76
N SER A 213 9.61 -6.76 -4.34
CA SER A 213 9.96 -7.80 -5.31
C SER A 213 9.76 -9.18 -4.69
N PHE A 214 10.32 -9.45 -3.52
CA PHE A 214 10.13 -10.74 -2.84
C PHE A 214 8.64 -11.03 -2.51
N SER A 215 7.90 -10.04 -1.98
CA SER A 215 6.48 -10.17 -1.66
C SER A 215 5.66 -10.58 -2.89
N TYR A 216 5.91 -9.96 -4.03
CA TYR A 216 5.21 -10.30 -5.27
C TYR A 216 5.69 -11.63 -5.86
N LEU A 217 6.99 -11.96 -5.78
CA LEU A 217 7.53 -13.27 -6.13
C LEU A 217 6.83 -14.38 -5.34
N ALA A 218 6.73 -14.21 -4.02
CA ALA A 218 6.02 -15.14 -3.15
C ALA A 218 4.55 -15.27 -3.56
N SER A 219 3.85 -14.16 -3.81
CA SER A 219 2.45 -14.19 -4.27
C SER A 219 2.28 -14.98 -5.56
N LEU A 220 3.15 -14.78 -6.55
CA LEU A 220 3.14 -15.54 -7.81
C LEU A 220 3.44 -17.02 -7.54
N ALA A 221 4.45 -17.33 -6.73
CA ALA A 221 4.82 -18.69 -6.36
C ALA A 221 3.66 -19.44 -5.67
N GLN A 222 2.87 -18.75 -4.85
CA GLN A 222 1.68 -19.29 -4.21
C GLN A 222 0.50 -19.46 -5.19
N LYS A 223 0.37 -18.61 -6.21
CA LYS A 223 -0.70 -18.67 -7.23
C LYS A 223 -0.44 -19.69 -8.33
N VAL A 224 0.83 -19.88 -8.72
CA VAL A 224 1.30 -20.81 -9.76
C VAL A 224 2.55 -21.56 -9.28
N PRO A 225 2.39 -22.51 -8.33
CA PRO A 225 3.53 -23.20 -7.72
C PRO A 225 4.34 -24.08 -8.67
N THR A 226 3.80 -24.37 -9.85
CA THR A 226 4.47 -25.15 -10.91
C THR A 226 5.44 -24.32 -11.74
N ALA A 227 5.39 -22.99 -11.67
CA ALA A 227 6.36 -22.13 -12.36
C ALA A 227 7.74 -22.16 -11.68
N SER A 228 8.79 -21.93 -12.47
CA SER A 228 10.17 -21.90 -11.97
C SER A 228 10.48 -20.55 -11.33
N PHE A 229 11.57 -20.51 -10.57
CA PHE A 229 12.09 -19.27 -10.00
C PHE A 229 12.50 -18.28 -11.11
N GLU A 230 13.11 -18.80 -12.18
CA GLU A 230 13.63 -18.02 -13.32
C GLU A 230 12.51 -17.36 -14.12
N ASP A 231 11.31 -17.94 -14.12
CA ASP A 231 10.14 -17.37 -14.79
C ASP A 231 9.45 -16.31 -13.94
N LEU A 232 9.47 -16.47 -12.61
CA LEU A 232 8.71 -15.60 -11.69
C LEU A 232 9.53 -14.42 -11.16
N LEU A 233 10.84 -14.58 -10.94
CA LEU A 233 11.69 -13.50 -10.44
C LEU A 233 11.69 -12.27 -11.37
N PRO A 234 11.82 -12.38 -12.70
CA PRO A 234 11.79 -11.19 -13.56
C PRO A 234 10.46 -10.43 -13.50
N LEU A 235 9.33 -11.15 -13.36
CA LEU A 235 8.02 -10.54 -13.15
C LEU A 235 7.97 -9.83 -11.78
N ALA A 236 8.58 -10.42 -10.77
CA ALA A 236 8.69 -9.87 -9.43
C ALA A 236 9.47 -8.55 -9.39
N GLU A 237 10.64 -8.53 -10.03
CA GLU A 237 11.48 -7.34 -10.18
C GLU A 237 10.79 -6.25 -11.00
N ASP A 238 10.11 -6.63 -12.09
CA ASP A 238 9.35 -5.70 -12.93
C ASP A 238 8.23 -4.99 -12.14
N ALA A 239 7.47 -5.70 -11.31
CA ALA A 239 6.45 -5.09 -10.46
C ALA A 239 7.02 -4.13 -9.40
N ALA A 240 8.18 -4.48 -8.84
CA ALA A 240 8.89 -3.59 -7.91
C ALA A 240 9.41 -2.33 -8.62
N GLU A 241 9.83 -2.46 -9.88
CA GLU A 241 10.22 -1.33 -10.73
C GLU A 241 9.03 -0.41 -11.01
N VAL A 242 7.87 -0.94 -11.41
CA VAL A 242 6.62 -0.18 -11.58
C VAL A 242 6.31 0.65 -10.33
N SER A 243 6.42 0.03 -9.16
CA SER A 243 6.18 0.71 -7.87
C SER A 243 7.17 1.86 -7.66
N SER A 244 8.46 1.62 -7.89
CA SER A 244 9.50 2.63 -7.71
C SER A 244 9.42 3.80 -8.70
N GLN A 245 8.96 3.54 -9.93
CA GLN A 245 8.81 4.56 -10.97
C GLN A 245 7.55 5.40 -10.77
N CYS A 246 6.43 4.80 -10.36
CA CYS A 246 5.12 5.46 -10.43
C CYS A 246 4.57 5.98 -9.10
N CYS A 247 4.98 5.47 -7.94
CA CYS A 247 4.34 5.86 -6.67
C CYS A 247 4.55 7.33 -6.26
N ASP A 248 5.67 7.93 -6.66
CA ASP A 248 5.97 9.35 -6.47
C ASP A 248 6.02 10.13 -7.80
N SER A 249 5.58 9.51 -8.90
CA SER A 249 5.53 10.16 -10.22
C SER A 249 4.42 11.22 -10.30
N VAL A 250 4.69 12.25 -11.10
CA VAL A 250 3.73 13.31 -11.45
C VAL A 250 3.12 13.11 -12.85
N ALA A 251 3.52 12.08 -13.59
CA ALA A 251 2.92 11.74 -14.87
C ALA A 251 1.52 11.12 -14.65
N GLU A 252 0.53 11.58 -15.42
CA GLU A 252 -0.89 11.23 -15.22
C GLU A 252 -1.18 9.74 -15.44
N ASP A 253 -0.49 9.13 -16.38
CA ASP A 253 -0.71 7.79 -16.91
C ASP A 253 0.30 6.75 -16.44
N CYS A 254 1.37 7.14 -15.72
CA CYS A 254 2.47 6.24 -15.30
C CYS A 254 1.96 4.90 -14.75
N MET A 255 1.10 4.97 -13.73
CA MET A 255 0.62 3.75 -13.07
C MET A 255 -0.29 2.93 -13.99
N GLN A 256 -1.09 3.58 -14.82
CA GLN A 256 -1.93 2.88 -15.79
C GLN A 256 -1.05 2.18 -16.83
N GLU A 257 -0.18 2.90 -17.55
CA GLU A 257 0.68 2.34 -18.58
C GLU A 257 1.56 1.21 -18.04
N LYS A 258 2.24 1.43 -16.91
CA LYS A 258 3.15 0.44 -16.33
C LYS A 258 2.45 -0.80 -15.82
N LEU A 259 1.24 -0.68 -15.28
CA LEU A 259 0.45 -1.86 -14.91
C LEU A 259 -0.04 -2.64 -16.14
N LEU A 260 -0.39 -1.95 -17.24
CA LEU A 260 -0.78 -2.60 -18.49
C LEU A 260 0.39 -3.38 -19.10
N GLU A 261 1.57 -2.76 -19.19
CA GLU A 261 2.82 -3.40 -19.63
C GLU A 261 3.17 -4.61 -18.77
N HIS A 262 3.13 -4.44 -17.44
CA HIS A 262 3.42 -5.51 -16.49
C HIS A 262 2.45 -6.68 -16.65
N THR A 263 1.15 -6.39 -16.76
CA THR A 263 0.12 -7.42 -16.90
C THR A 263 0.27 -8.20 -18.20
N ALA A 264 0.64 -7.53 -19.28
CA ALA A 264 0.95 -8.21 -20.55
C ALA A 264 2.11 -9.20 -20.39
N LYS A 265 3.21 -8.81 -19.71
CA LYS A 265 4.36 -9.70 -19.41
C LYS A 265 3.93 -10.92 -18.60
N VAL A 266 3.15 -10.70 -17.53
CA VAL A 266 2.60 -11.79 -16.70
C VAL A 266 1.77 -12.76 -17.55
N CYS A 267 0.89 -12.24 -18.40
CA CYS A 267 0.08 -13.06 -19.28
C CYS A 267 0.91 -13.85 -20.29
N THR A 268 1.92 -13.24 -20.90
CA THR A 268 2.83 -13.92 -21.83
C THR A 268 3.55 -15.10 -21.18
N VAL A 269 4.03 -14.92 -19.95
CA VAL A 269 4.83 -15.96 -19.25
C VAL A 269 3.95 -17.06 -18.65
N LEU A 270 2.78 -16.71 -18.10
CA LEU A 270 2.01 -17.61 -17.24
C LEU A 270 0.75 -18.21 -17.85
N SER A 271 0.19 -17.64 -18.93
CA SER A 271 -1.07 -18.16 -19.52
C SER A 271 -0.94 -19.59 -20.02
N ALA A 272 0.22 -19.98 -20.55
CA ALA A 272 0.45 -21.36 -21.01
C ALA A 272 0.75 -22.34 -19.86
N ARG A 273 0.99 -21.85 -18.65
CA ARG A 273 1.45 -22.64 -17.50
C ARG A 273 0.34 -22.97 -16.52
N ASP A 274 -0.65 -22.11 -16.40
CA ASP A 274 -1.76 -22.26 -15.47
C ASP A 274 -3.06 -21.77 -16.10
N GLY A 275 -4.10 -22.63 -16.07
CA GLY A 275 -5.38 -22.33 -16.69
C GLY A 275 -6.08 -21.12 -16.08
N ARG A 276 -5.84 -20.81 -14.81
CA ARG A 276 -6.46 -19.68 -14.11
C ARG A 276 -5.84 -18.37 -14.57
N PHE A 277 -4.52 -18.36 -14.82
CA PHE A 277 -3.87 -17.25 -15.50
C PHE A 277 -4.37 -17.11 -16.94
N ALA A 278 -4.49 -18.22 -17.68
CA ALA A 278 -5.06 -18.21 -19.03
C ALA A 278 -6.46 -17.58 -19.05
N ASP A 279 -7.30 -17.92 -18.07
CA ASP A 279 -8.66 -17.39 -17.96
C ASP A 279 -8.68 -15.90 -17.60
N CYS A 280 -7.84 -15.47 -16.65
CA CYS A 280 -7.69 -14.04 -16.36
C CYS A 280 -7.17 -13.23 -17.55
N CYS A 281 -6.26 -13.80 -18.34
CA CYS A 281 -5.64 -13.13 -19.48
C CYS A 281 -6.55 -13.04 -20.72
N LYS A 282 -7.71 -13.71 -20.70
CA LYS A 282 -8.78 -13.58 -21.71
C LYS A 282 -9.79 -12.45 -21.40
N GLY A 283 -9.59 -11.68 -20.33
CA GLY A 283 -10.48 -10.58 -19.97
C GLY A 283 -10.59 -9.52 -21.07
N LYS A 284 -11.61 -8.65 -20.98
CA LYS A 284 -11.97 -7.74 -22.09
C LYS A 284 -10.93 -6.65 -22.32
N ASN A 285 -10.13 -6.34 -21.30
CA ASN A 285 -9.03 -5.40 -21.36
C ASN A 285 -7.98 -5.73 -20.28
N LEU A 286 -6.77 -5.18 -20.45
CA LEU A 286 -5.63 -5.46 -19.58
C LEU A 286 -5.85 -5.04 -18.11
N MET A 287 -6.70 -4.04 -17.82
CA MET A 287 -7.02 -3.70 -16.41
C MET A 287 -7.89 -4.78 -15.76
N GLU A 288 -8.89 -5.30 -16.47
CA GLU A 288 -9.67 -6.46 -16.00
C GLU A 288 -8.76 -7.68 -15.79
N ASN A 289 -7.81 -7.93 -16.70
CA ASN A 289 -6.83 -9.01 -16.56
C ASN A 289 -6.00 -8.83 -15.27
N HIS A 290 -5.51 -7.60 -15.03
CA HIS A 290 -4.73 -7.28 -13.84
C HIS A 290 -5.53 -7.54 -12.56
N PHE A 291 -6.78 -7.05 -12.48
CA PHE A 291 -7.61 -7.25 -11.29
C PHE A 291 -7.98 -8.72 -11.07
N CYS A 292 -8.20 -9.48 -12.15
CA CYS A 292 -8.42 -10.92 -12.06
C CYS A 292 -7.19 -11.64 -11.47
N ILE A 293 -5.98 -11.34 -11.98
CA ILE A 293 -4.72 -11.90 -11.49
C ILE A 293 -4.50 -11.51 -10.02
N LEU A 294 -4.76 -10.25 -9.66
CA LEU A 294 -4.62 -9.75 -8.29
C LEU A 294 -5.54 -10.51 -7.32
N ALA A 295 -6.83 -10.59 -7.64
CA ALA A 295 -7.87 -11.23 -6.81
C ALA A 295 -7.78 -12.76 -6.80
N MET A 296 -6.96 -13.36 -7.65
CA MET A 296 -6.78 -14.80 -7.73
C MET A 296 -6.33 -15.37 -6.37
N PRO A 297 -7.04 -16.36 -5.80
CA PRO A 297 -6.61 -16.99 -4.56
C PRO A 297 -5.31 -17.80 -4.77
N PRO A 298 -4.60 -18.18 -3.70
CA PRO A 298 -3.49 -19.12 -3.82
C PRO A 298 -3.93 -20.45 -4.43
N ALA A 299 -3.01 -21.15 -5.10
CA ALA A 299 -3.25 -22.51 -5.58
C ALA A 299 -3.36 -23.50 -4.41
N LEU A 300 -3.84 -24.70 -4.70
CA LEU A 300 -3.74 -25.81 -3.76
C LEU A 300 -2.27 -26.17 -3.54
N ALA A 301 -1.93 -26.60 -2.32
CA ALA A 301 -0.58 -27.04 -1.99
C ALA A 301 -0.11 -28.13 -2.96
N PRO A 302 0.98 -27.90 -3.71
CA PRO A 302 1.47 -28.85 -4.70
C PRO A 302 2.23 -30.00 -4.01
N LYS A 303 2.32 -31.14 -4.67
CA LYS A 303 3.34 -32.16 -4.35
C LYS A 303 4.56 -31.88 -5.22
N LEU A 304 5.57 -31.24 -4.64
CA LEU A 304 6.82 -30.92 -5.32
C LEU A 304 7.94 -31.84 -4.82
N PRO A 305 8.98 -32.12 -5.63
CA PRO A 305 10.22 -32.72 -5.16
C PRO A 305 10.81 -31.90 -4.00
N GLU A 306 11.68 -32.55 -3.22
CA GLU A 306 12.43 -31.89 -2.16
C GLU A 306 13.23 -30.71 -2.74
N ALA A 307 13.19 -29.57 -2.05
CA ALA A 307 13.92 -28.40 -2.49
C ALA A 307 15.41 -28.59 -2.19
N SER A 308 16.29 -28.22 -3.14
CA SER A 308 17.71 -28.14 -2.82
C SER A 308 17.96 -26.93 -1.90
N GLU A 309 18.51 -27.19 -0.72
CA GLU A 309 18.95 -26.12 0.17
C GLU A 309 20.32 -25.56 -0.27
N PRO A 310 20.51 -24.23 -0.22
CA PRO A 310 21.79 -23.63 -0.53
C PRO A 310 22.82 -23.96 0.55
N THR A 311 24.04 -24.25 0.12
CA THR A 311 25.17 -24.46 1.02
C THR A 311 25.54 -23.18 1.76
N ASN A 312 26.23 -23.32 2.91
CA ASN A 312 26.73 -22.17 3.67
C ASN A 312 27.67 -21.28 2.83
N LYS A 313 28.43 -21.90 1.92
CA LYS A 313 29.29 -21.18 0.97
C LYS A 313 28.49 -20.34 -0.03
N GLU A 314 27.38 -20.87 -0.54
CA GLU A 314 26.50 -20.11 -1.45
C GLU A 314 25.82 -18.95 -0.72
N LEU A 315 25.32 -19.17 0.50
CA LEU A 315 24.66 -18.15 1.31
C LEU A 315 25.57 -16.97 1.69
N CYS A 316 26.86 -17.23 1.91
CA CYS A 316 27.86 -16.19 2.17
C CYS A 316 28.65 -15.74 0.92
N GLY A 317 28.33 -16.30 -0.25
CA GLY A 317 28.89 -15.89 -1.52
C GLY A 317 28.30 -14.58 -2.05
N LYS A 318 28.83 -14.12 -3.19
CA LYS A 318 28.39 -12.88 -3.87
C LYS A 318 26.88 -12.89 -4.18
N GLU A 319 26.34 -14.03 -4.56
CA GLU A 319 24.92 -14.23 -4.88
C GLU A 319 24.10 -14.76 -3.69
N GLY A 320 24.63 -14.72 -2.47
CA GLY A 320 23.98 -15.34 -1.32
C GLY A 320 22.58 -14.79 -1.02
N ALA A 321 22.31 -13.52 -1.37
CA ALA A 321 20.98 -12.94 -1.25
C ALA A 321 19.99 -13.59 -2.22
N LEU A 322 20.42 -13.87 -3.45
CA LEU A 322 19.62 -14.56 -4.45
C LEU A 322 19.34 -16.00 -4.05
N HIS A 323 20.34 -16.72 -3.53
CA HIS A 323 20.14 -18.08 -3.00
C HIS A 323 19.14 -18.10 -1.84
N ALA A 324 19.25 -17.15 -0.89
CA ALA A 324 18.29 -17.02 0.21
C ALA A 324 16.86 -16.72 -0.29
N THR A 325 16.73 -15.83 -1.27
CA THR A 325 15.45 -15.52 -1.92
C THR A 325 14.87 -16.76 -2.62
N ARG A 326 15.70 -17.56 -3.31
CA ARG A 326 15.26 -18.83 -3.93
C ARG A 326 14.77 -19.83 -2.88
N SER A 327 15.44 -19.96 -1.73
CA SER A 327 14.95 -20.83 -0.64
C SER A 327 13.59 -20.37 -0.12
N LEU A 328 13.38 -19.07 0.05
CA LEU A 328 12.09 -18.52 0.49
C LEU A 328 10.99 -18.65 -0.58
N PHE A 329 11.35 -18.58 -1.87
CA PHE A 329 10.46 -18.90 -2.97
C PHE A 329 10.00 -20.37 -2.92
N GLU A 330 10.93 -21.30 -2.70
CA GLU A 330 10.64 -22.72 -2.56
C GLU A 330 9.72 -22.99 -1.34
N LEU A 331 9.92 -22.27 -0.24
CA LEU A 331 9.00 -22.29 0.91
C LEU A 331 7.61 -21.76 0.52
N ALA A 332 7.54 -20.58 -0.09
CA ALA A 332 6.27 -19.93 -0.42
C ALA A 332 5.39 -20.82 -1.32
N ARG A 333 5.95 -21.43 -2.37
CA ARG A 333 5.18 -22.31 -3.28
C ARG A 333 4.72 -23.62 -2.66
N ARG A 334 5.41 -24.12 -1.62
CA ARG A 334 5.00 -25.32 -0.87
C ARG A 334 3.95 -25.01 0.19
N HIS A 335 3.86 -23.75 0.62
CA HIS A 335 2.86 -23.29 1.57
C HIS A 335 2.02 -22.13 0.98
N PRO A 336 1.13 -22.40 -0.01
CA PRO A 336 0.34 -21.36 -0.66
C PRO A 336 -0.54 -20.51 0.26
N SER A 337 -0.84 -21.01 1.46
CA SER A 337 -1.67 -20.30 2.45
C SER A 337 -0.87 -19.50 3.47
N LEU A 338 0.47 -19.49 3.42
CA LEU A 338 1.25 -18.65 4.32
C LEU A 338 0.98 -17.16 4.03
N PRO A 339 0.67 -16.34 5.05
CA PRO A 339 0.51 -14.90 4.88
C PRO A 339 1.79 -14.23 4.37
N ASP A 340 1.62 -13.22 3.52
CA ASP A 340 2.71 -12.39 3.04
C ASP A 340 3.52 -11.75 4.19
N ALA A 341 2.86 -11.29 5.26
CA ALA A 341 3.56 -10.69 6.41
C ALA A 341 4.48 -11.70 7.13
N VAL A 342 4.12 -12.99 7.15
CA VAL A 342 4.99 -14.05 7.68
C VAL A 342 6.19 -14.24 6.76
N LEU A 343 5.97 -14.35 5.45
CA LEU A 343 7.05 -14.47 4.46
C LEU A 343 7.98 -13.26 4.48
N ALA A 344 7.44 -12.04 4.62
CA ALA A 344 8.21 -10.81 4.73
C ALA A 344 9.11 -10.80 5.99
N LYS A 345 8.61 -11.26 7.14
CA LYS A 345 9.40 -11.42 8.37
C LYS A 345 10.50 -12.47 8.21
N LEU A 346 10.24 -13.56 7.48
CA LEU A 346 11.26 -14.55 7.12
C LEU A 346 12.34 -13.98 6.21
N TYR A 347 11.95 -13.14 5.24
CA TYR A 347 12.88 -12.43 4.37
C TYR A 347 13.83 -11.53 5.15
N ASP A 348 13.31 -10.71 6.06
CA ASP A 348 14.13 -9.88 6.95
C ASP A 348 15.04 -10.71 7.85
N SER A 349 14.51 -11.79 8.43
CA SER A 349 15.26 -12.69 9.31
C SER A 349 16.40 -13.40 8.56
N SER A 350 16.16 -13.79 7.32
CA SER A 350 17.17 -14.40 6.44
C SER A 350 18.29 -13.41 6.09
N GLY A 351 17.94 -12.16 5.76
CA GLY A 351 18.90 -11.09 5.55
C GLY A 351 19.76 -10.81 6.79
N LYS A 352 19.13 -10.71 7.97
CA LYS A 352 19.81 -10.51 9.25
C LYS A 352 20.73 -11.68 9.60
N LEU A 353 20.26 -12.92 9.44
CA LEU A 353 21.03 -14.14 9.66
C LEU A 353 22.32 -14.12 8.84
N ARG A 354 22.21 -13.82 7.53
CA ARG A 354 23.37 -13.73 6.64
C ARG A 354 24.34 -12.63 7.06
N GLY A 355 23.84 -11.43 7.35
CA GLY A 355 24.68 -10.31 7.78
C GLY A 355 25.47 -10.63 9.07
N GLU A 356 24.80 -11.27 10.03
CA GLU A 356 25.39 -11.65 11.32
C GLU A 356 26.39 -12.80 11.20
N CYS A 357 26.09 -13.84 10.41
CA CYS A 357 26.94 -15.04 10.34
C CYS A 357 28.07 -14.97 9.31
N CYS A 358 27.82 -14.40 8.12
CA CYS A 358 28.80 -14.40 7.04
C CYS A 358 30.03 -13.51 7.33
N SER A 359 29.95 -12.66 8.35
CA SER A 359 31.05 -11.79 8.80
C SER A 359 31.85 -12.40 9.97
N THR A 360 31.47 -13.58 10.45
CA THR A 360 32.12 -14.23 11.61
C THR A 360 33.39 -14.99 11.20
N LYS A 361 34.18 -15.39 12.19
CA LYS A 361 35.37 -16.25 11.97
C LYS A 361 34.99 -17.65 11.46
N ASP A 362 33.82 -18.14 11.83
CA ASP A 362 33.27 -19.41 11.36
C ASP A 362 31.82 -19.24 10.88
N PRO A 363 31.63 -18.80 9.62
CA PRO A 363 30.30 -18.62 9.04
C PRO A 363 29.46 -19.88 9.00
N SER A 364 30.08 -21.04 8.80
CA SER A 364 29.38 -22.33 8.67
C SER A 364 28.76 -22.73 9.99
N ASP A 365 29.54 -22.73 11.06
CA ASP A 365 29.05 -23.08 12.41
C ASP A 365 27.94 -22.12 12.86
N CYS A 366 28.09 -20.82 12.58
CA CYS A 366 27.06 -19.83 12.89
C CYS A 366 25.75 -20.08 12.14
N LEU A 367 25.82 -20.34 10.82
CA LEU A 367 24.66 -20.60 9.98
C LEU A 367 23.96 -21.90 10.39
N ASP A 368 24.70 -22.98 10.59
CA ASP A 368 24.13 -24.29 10.92
C ASP A 368 23.45 -24.28 12.29
N SER A 369 24.08 -23.63 13.28
CA SER A 369 23.48 -23.46 14.61
C SER A 369 22.15 -22.70 14.55
N LYS A 370 22.10 -21.58 13.81
CA LYS A 370 20.88 -20.78 13.67
C LYS A 370 19.83 -21.43 12.78
N ARG A 371 20.22 -22.15 11.71
CA ARG A 371 19.29 -22.92 10.85
C ARG A 371 18.58 -23.99 11.67
N LYS A 372 19.33 -24.78 12.45
CA LYS A 372 18.75 -25.81 13.33
C LYS A 372 17.76 -25.24 14.34
N ARG A 373 18.06 -24.06 14.89
CA ARG A 373 17.13 -23.33 15.78
C ARG A 373 15.87 -22.89 15.04
N MET A 374 16.00 -22.33 13.83
CA MET A 374 14.86 -21.96 12.99
C MET A 374 14.01 -23.18 12.64
N GLU A 375 14.60 -24.30 12.26
CA GLU A 375 13.85 -25.53 11.98
C GLU A 375 13.03 -25.99 13.19
N THR A 376 13.62 -25.95 14.39
CA THR A 376 12.96 -26.42 15.61
C THR A 376 11.85 -25.48 16.09
N GLU A 377 12.07 -24.16 16.03
CA GLU A 377 11.15 -23.17 16.60
C GLU A 377 10.12 -22.65 15.59
N LEU A 378 10.49 -22.53 14.31
CA LEU A 378 9.74 -21.79 13.31
C LEU A 378 8.90 -22.68 12.40
N LEU A 379 9.39 -23.86 11.99
CA LEU A 379 8.61 -24.76 11.10
C LEU A 379 7.25 -25.14 11.69
N PRO A 380 7.13 -25.52 12.99
CA PRO A 380 5.83 -25.82 13.57
C PRO A 380 4.88 -24.62 13.57
N PHE A 381 5.42 -23.40 13.69
CA PHE A 381 4.64 -22.18 13.59
C PHE A 381 4.15 -21.93 12.16
N LEU A 382 5.00 -22.12 11.16
CA LEU A 382 4.65 -21.96 9.75
C LEU A 382 3.56 -22.95 9.32
N GLU A 383 3.65 -24.20 9.78
CA GLU A 383 2.61 -25.21 9.52
C GLU A 383 1.26 -24.78 10.12
N LYS A 384 1.24 -24.33 11.39
CA LYS A 384 0.03 -23.84 12.05
C LYS A 384 -0.55 -22.62 11.33
N ALA A 385 0.28 -21.67 10.94
CA ALA A 385 -0.15 -20.48 10.19
C ALA A 385 -0.73 -20.85 8.82
N SER A 386 -0.05 -21.73 8.08
CA SER A 386 -0.52 -22.24 6.79
C SER A 386 -1.83 -23.01 6.93
N GLN A 387 -2.00 -23.82 7.99
CA GLN A 387 -3.23 -24.55 8.24
C GLN A 387 -4.39 -23.60 8.58
N LEU A 388 -4.18 -22.64 9.48
CA LEU A 388 -5.18 -21.64 9.86
C LEU A 388 -5.67 -20.86 8.65
N CYS A 389 -4.75 -20.30 7.87
CA CYS A 389 -5.09 -19.54 6.67
C CYS A 389 -5.64 -20.41 5.56
N GLY A 390 -5.18 -21.66 5.44
CA GLY A 390 -5.71 -22.63 4.48
C GLY A 390 -7.17 -22.99 4.78
N GLN A 391 -7.56 -23.06 6.05
CA GLN A 391 -8.95 -23.24 6.45
C GLN A 391 -9.77 -21.97 6.18
N TYR A 392 -9.25 -20.80 6.57
CA TYR A 392 -9.91 -19.52 6.33
C TYR A 392 -10.23 -19.29 4.85
N ASN A 393 -9.30 -19.64 3.96
CA ASN A 393 -9.45 -19.47 2.51
C ASN A 393 -10.46 -20.46 1.87
N LYS A 394 -10.85 -21.53 2.57
CA LYS A 394 -11.72 -22.59 2.03
C LYS A 394 -13.13 -22.59 2.63
N LEU A 395 -13.33 -21.96 3.78
CA LEU A 395 -14.56 -22.09 4.55
C LEU A 395 -15.27 -20.73 4.67
N PRO A 396 -16.61 -20.70 4.63
CA PRO A 396 -17.35 -19.52 5.08
C PRO A 396 -16.96 -19.12 6.50
N PHE A 397 -16.98 -17.82 6.81
CA PHE A 397 -16.46 -17.27 8.06
C PHE A 397 -17.02 -17.95 9.33
N LEU A 398 -18.33 -18.20 9.38
CA LEU A 398 -18.97 -18.84 10.53
C LEU A 398 -18.55 -20.31 10.70
N GLU A 399 -18.38 -21.02 9.59
CA GLU A 399 -17.91 -22.42 9.61
C GLU A 399 -16.42 -22.50 9.98
N PHE A 400 -15.60 -21.57 9.48
CA PHE A 400 -14.21 -21.41 9.91
C PHE A 400 -14.12 -21.20 11.43
N LYS A 401 -14.89 -20.25 11.97
CA LYS A 401 -14.90 -19.95 13.42
C LYS A 401 -15.34 -21.17 14.24
N LYS A 402 -16.34 -21.93 13.77
CA LYS A 402 -16.80 -23.17 14.41
C LYS A 402 -15.69 -24.22 14.47
N ARG A 403 -15.07 -24.55 13.32
CA ARG A 403 -13.99 -25.57 13.26
C ARG A 403 -12.75 -25.16 14.05
N LEU A 404 -12.41 -23.88 14.03
CA LEU A 404 -11.30 -23.36 14.82
C LEU A 404 -11.56 -23.52 16.32
N ARG A 405 -12.81 -23.27 16.78
CA ARG A 405 -13.20 -23.52 18.17
C ARG A 405 -13.06 -25.00 18.53
N GLU A 406 -13.57 -25.90 17.71
CA GLU A 406 -13.46 -27.36 17.93
C GLU A 406 -11.99 -27.80 18.03
N SER A 407 -11.13 -27.32 17.12
CA SER A 407 -9.70 -27.60 17.14
C SER A 407 -8.98 -27.02 18.36
N LEU A 408 -9.37 -25.83 18.83
CA LEU A 408 -8.83 -25.22 20.04
C LEU A 408 -9.22 -26.01 21.29
N THR A 409 -10.49 -26.41 21.41
CA THR A 409 -10.95 -27.24 22.54
C THR A 409 -10.21 -28.57 22.60
N GLN A 410 -9.88 -29.17 21.45
CA GLN A 410 -9.10 -30.41 21.39
C GLN A 410 -7.61 -30.21 21.73
N ALA A 411 -7.02 -29.10 21.28
CA ALA A 411 -5.61 -28.81 21.49
C ALA A 411 -5.29 -28.32 22.91
N GLU A 412 -6.26 -27.66 23.57
CA GLU A 412 -6.11 -27.04 24.89
C GLU A 412 -7.20 -27.54 25.86
N PRO A 413 -7.24 -28.84 26.19
CA PRO A 413 -8.34 -29.44 26.97
C PRO A 413 -8.42 -28.91 28.42
N GLU A 414 -7.34 -28.34 28.93
CA GLU A 414 -7.26 -27.76 30.28
C GLU A 414 -7.60 -26.26 30.31
N ALA A 415 -7.76 -25.62 29.15
CA ALA A 415 -8.08 -24.20 29.09
C ALA A 415 -9.52 -23.92 29.53
N SER A 416 -9.70 -22.86 30.33
CA SER A 416 -11.03 -22.39 30.71
C SER A 416 -11.82 -21.88 29.49
N PRO A 417 -13.16 -21.86 29.55
CA PRO A 417 -13.98 -21.31 28.47
C PRO A 417 -13.59 -19.88 28.07
N ALA A 418 -13.19 -19.03 29.02
CA ALA A 418 -12.75 -17.66 28.75
C ALA A 418 -11.41 -17.62 27.98
N GLN A 419 -10.46 -18.48 28.35
CA GLN A 419 -9.18 -18.59 27.65
C GLN A 419 -9.37 -19.12 26.22
N LEU A 420 -10.23 -20.12 26.03
CA LEU A 420 -10.55 -20.65 24.70
C LEU A 420 -11.19 -19.57 23.80
N GLU A 421 -12.12 -18.78 24.33
CA GLU A 421 -12.75 -17.70 23.54
C GLU A 421 -11.75 -16.60 23.22
N GLN A 422 -10.84 -16.24 24.15
CA GLN A 422 -9.77 -15.29 23.89
C GLN A 422 -8.83 -15.78 22.77
N LEU A 423 -8.38 -17.04 22.82
CA LEU A 423 -7.54 -17.64 21.78
C LEU A 423 -8.26 -17.70 20.43
N LEU A 424 -9.56 -18.02 20.45
CA LEU A 424 -10.39 -18.03 19.26
C LEU A 424 -10.45 -16.64 18.64
N GLU A 425 -10.79 -15.60 19.40
CA GLU A 425 -10.88 -14.22 18.89
C GLU A 425 -9.53 -13.73 18.37
N GLN A 426 -8.42 -14.06 19.04
CA GLN A 426 -7.08 -13.73 18.56
C GLN A 426 -6.78 -14.38 17.20
N ARG A 427 -7.03 -15.69 17.05
CA ARG A 427 -6.76 -16.42 15.81
C ARG A 427 -7.73 -16.04 14.68
N VAL A 428 -9.00 -15.77 15.00
CA VAL A 428 -10.00 -15.25 14.05
C VAL A 428 -9.59 -13.86 13.56
N SER A 429 -9.19 -12.97 14.47
CA SER A 429 -8.72 -11.62 14.14
C SER A 429 -7.47 -11.66 13.26
N PHE A 430 -6.52 -12.54 13.57
CA PHE A 430 -5.36 -12.77 12.71
C PHE A 430 -5.80 -13.21 11.31
N ALA A 431 -6.65 -14.24 11.24
CA ALA A 431 -7.03 -14.83 9.97
C ALA A 431 -7.79 -13.85 9.06
N SER A 432 -8.77 -13.13 9.63
CA SER A 432 -9.56 -12.14 8.89
C SER A 432 -8.79 -10.91 8.46
N THR A 433 -7.62 -10.67 9.07
CA THR A 433 -6.74 -9.55 8.72
C THR A 433 -5.62 -9.95 7.75
N CYS A 434 -5.11 -11.17 7.85
CA CYS A 434 -3.80 -11.53 7.26
C CYS A 434 -3.80 -12.73 6.31
N CYS A 435 -4.86 -13.54 6.24
CA CYS A 435 -4.83 -14.77 5.42
C CYS A 435 -5.24 -14.57 3.95
N PHE A 436 -5.44 -13.34 3.48
CA PHE A 436 -5.80 -13.04 2.09
C PHE A 436 -4.64 -12.40 1.30
N PRO A 437 -4.55 -12.58 -0.03
CA PRO A 437 -3.39 -12.17 -0.85
C PRO A 437 -2.98 -10.69 -0.72
N ASP A 438 -3.95 -9.80 -0.50
CA ASP A 438 -3.74 -8.35 -0.43
C ASP A 438 -3.76 -7.81 1.02
N ALA A 439 -3.43 -8.65 1.99
CA ALA A 439 -3.43 -8.24 3.40
C ALA A 439 -2.53 -7.02 3.66
N PRO A 440 -2.98 -6.06 4.50
CA PRO A 440 -2.22 -4.84 4.78
C PRO A 440 -0.93 -5.16 5.54
N PRO A 441 0.25 -4.86 4.97
CA PRO A 441 1.53 -5.36 5.47
C PRO A 441 1.82 -4.89 6.90
N LEU A 442 1.63 -3.60 7.19
CA LEU A 442 1.94 -3.02 8.51
C LEU A 442 0.99 -3.52 9.60
N LEU A 443 -0.30 -3.71 9.28
CA LEU A 443 -1.28 -4.22 10.23
C LEU A 443 -1.07 -5.71 10.52
N CYS A 444 -0.61 -6.48 9.53
CA CYS A 444 -0.26 -7.88 9.73
C CYS A 444 1.07 -8.07 10.44
N ALA A 445 2.06 -7.22 10.17
CA ALA A 445 3.35 -7.26 10.84
C ALA A 445 3.25 -7.10 12.37
N SER A 446 2.26 -6.35 12.88
CA SER A 446 2.02 -6.23 14.33
C SER A 446 1.30 -7.44 14.95
N LYS A 447 0.74 -8.33 14.11
CA LYS A 447 0.04 -9.56 14.52
C LYS A 447 0.87 -10.84 14.33
N VAL A 448 2.00 -10.75 13.61
CA VAL A 448 2.97 -11.84 13.34
C VAL A 448 4.20 -11.69 14.22
#